data_AF-A0A3D2RDW8-F1
#
_entry.id   AF-A0A3D2RDW8-F1
#
_cell.length_a   1.000
_cell.length_b   1.000
_cell.length_c   1.000
_cell.angle_alpha   90.00
_cell.angle_beta   90.00
_cell.angle_gamma   90.00
#
_symmetry.space_group_name_H-M   'P 1'
#
loop_
_entity.id
_entity.type
_entity.pdbx_description
1 polymer ?
#
loop_
_entity_poly.entity_id
_entity_poly.type
_entity_poly.pdbx_seq_one_letter_code
_entity_poly.pdbx_strand_id
1 'polypeptide(L)' 'ASRVVSAHNLDVNDLYTFALARLPSIQRPENVHFTDDGSIALANQVVSILLAHL' A
#
# COMPACT_ATOMS: atom_id res chain seq x y z
N ALA A 1 -3.64 -0.71 -12.94
CA ALA A 1 -3.28 0.70 -12.68
C ALA A 1 -2.33 1.28 -13.74
N SER A 2 -1.20 0.61 -14.05
CA SER A 2 -0.11 1.13 -14.90
C SER A 2 -0.53 1.92 -16.15
N ARG A 3 -1.46 1.41 -16.99
CA ARG A 3 -1.94 2.13 -18.19
C ARG A 3 -2.42 3.57 -17.90
N VAL A 4 -3.24 3.75 -16.86
CA VAL A 4 -3.82 5.05 -16.51
C VAL A 4 -2.77 5.95 -15.88
N VAL A 5 -1.97 5.41 -14.96
CA VAL A 5 -0.87 6.12 -14.29
C VAL A 5 0.09 6.71 -15.33
N SER A 6 0.55 5.91 -16.29
CA SER A 6 1.49 6.36 -17.33
C SER A 6 0.88 7.41 -18.26
N ALA A 7 -0.43 7.34 -18.54
CA ALA A 7 -1.09 8.34 -19.38
C ALA A 7 -1.23 9.72 -18.71
N HIS A 8 -1.14 9.78 -17.38
CA HIS A 8 -1.39 10.99 -16.59
C HIS A 8 -0.16 11.47 -15.80
N ASN A 9 1.02 10.87 -16.00
CA ASN A 9 2.25 11.17 -15.26
C ASN A 9 2.03 11.20 -13.74
N LEU A 10 1.30 10.20 -13.22
CA LEU A 10 1.03 10.06 -11.79
C LEU A 10 2.12 9.19 -11.14
N ASP A 11 2.48 9.54 -9.91
CA ASP A 11 3.28 8.65 -9.07
C ASP A 11 2.44 7.49 -8.51
N VAL A 12 3.08 6.33 -8.33
CA VAL A 12 2.42 5.13 -7.80
C VAL A 12 3.02 4.78 -6.45
N ASN A 13 2.17 4.81 -5.42
CA ASN A 13 2.45 4.10 -4.18
C ASN A 13 1.97 2.64 -4.32
N ASP A 14 2.89 1.73 -4.66
CA ASP A 14 2.57 0.31 -4.89
C ASP A 14 2.35 -0.45 -3.57
N LEU A 15 1.16 -0.25 -2.97
CA LEU A 15 0.75 -0.93 -1.75
C LEU A 15 0.57 -2.44 -1.94
N TYR A 16 0.35 -2.92 -3.18
CA TYR A 16 0.23 -4.35 -3.45
C TYR A 16 1.58 -5.03 -3.25
N THR A 17 2.63 -4.57 -3.94
CA THR A 17 3.97 -5.14 -3.79
C THR A 17 4.48 -4.98 -2.36
N PHE A 18 4.18 -3.84 -1.71
CA PHE A 18 4.50 -3.62 -0.30
C PHE A 18 3.82 -4.67 0.61
N ALA A 19 2.53 -4.90 0.44
CA ALA A 19 1.78 -5.81 1.30
C ALA A 19 2.07 -7.29 1.00
N LEU A 20 2.35 -7.66 -0.26
CA LEU A 20 2.41 -9.05 -0.72
C LEU A 20 3.34 -9.93 0.13
N ALA A 21 4.56 -9.44 0.41
CA ALA A 21 5.53 -10.17 1.24
C ALA A 21 5.18 -10.21 2.74
N ARG A 22 4.22 -9.38 3.17
CA ARG A 22 3.81 -9.18 4.57
C ARG A 22 2.44 -9.79 4.87
N LEU A 23 1.67 -10.18 3.86
CA LEU A 23 0.29 -10.66 4.01
C LEU A 23 0.11 -11.70 5.14
N PRO A 24 1.01 -12.70 5.32
CA PRO A 24 0.84 -13.68 6.39
C PRO A 24 0.83 -13.09 7.80
N SER A 25 1.42 -11.91 8.02
CA SER A 25 1.49 -11.25 9.32
C SER A 25 0.53 -10.07 9.49
N ILE A 26 0.13 -9.42 8.40
CA ILE A 26 -0.66 -8.19 8.46
C ILE A 26 -2.13 -8.36 8.03
N GLN A 27 -2.47 -9.46 7.36
CA GLN A 27 -3.81 -9.71 6.85
C GLN A 27 -4.59 -10.66 7.77
N ARG A 28 -5.89 -10.45 7.92
CA ARG A 28 -6.76 -11.39 8.66
C ARG A 28 -6.89 -12.69 7.84
N PRO A 29 -6.91 -13.89 8.46
CA PRO A 29 -7.00 -15.16 7.74
C PRO A 29 -8.20 -15.22 6.80
N GLU A 30 -7.97 -15.71 5.57
CA GLU A 30 -8.98 -15.85 4.50
C GLU A 30 -9.80 -14.57 4.23
N ASN A 31 -9.20 -13.40 4.44
CA ASN A 31 -9.91 -12.13 4.39
C ASN A 31 -9.13 -11.12 3.56
N VAL A 32 -9.83 -10.23 2.88
CA VAL A 32 -9.24 -9.10 2.15
C VAL A 32 -8.82 -7.95 3.08
N HIS A 33 -9.28 -7.96 4.35
CA HIS A 33 -9.00 -6.93 5.34
C HIS A 33 -7.73 -7.18 6.16
N PHE A 34 -7.01 -6.10 6.47
CA PHE A 34 -5.84 -6.12 7.34
C PHE A 34 -6.23 -6.15 8.83
N THR A 35 -5.31 -6.60 9.68
CA THR A 35 -5.38 -6.36 11.14
C THR A 35 -5.19 -4.87 11.44
N ASP A 36 -5.36 -4.47 12.70
CA ASP A 36 -5.12 -3.09 13.10
C ASP A 36 -3.65 -2.71 12.86
N ASP A 37 -2.71 -3.58 13.25
CA ASP A 37 -1.28 -3.44 12.97
C ASP A 37 -0.98 -3.42 11.46
N GLY A 38 -1.69 -4.25 10.69
CA GLY A 38 -1.55 -4.24 9.23
C GLY A 38 -2.00 -2.93 8.60
N SER A 39 -3.10 -2.36 9.09
CA SER A 39 -3.58 -1.05 8.66
C SER A 39 -2.58 0.06 9.01
N ILE A 40 -1.95 0.00 10.19
CA ILE A 40 -0.87 0.90 10.59
C ILE A 40 0.33 0.78 9.64
N ALA A 41 0.73 -0.45 9.28
CA ALA A 41 1.84 -0.67 8.35
C ALA A 41 1.58 -0.04 6.97
N LEU A 42 0.36 -0.19 6.45
CA LEU A 42 -0.04 0.46 5.20
C LEU A 42 -0.09 1.99 5.35
N ALA A 43 -0.63 2.49 6.46
CA ALA A 43 -0.71 3.93 6.73
C ALA A 43 0.68 4.58 6.77
N ASN A 44 1.66 3.95 7.42
CA ASN A 44 3.04 4.44 7.46
C ASN A 44 3.66 4.54 6.06
N GLN A 45 3.44 3.54 5.20
CA GLN A 45 3.88 3.57 3.81
C GLN A 45 3.23 4.74 3.05
N VAL A 46 1.92 4.95 3.21
CA VAL A 46 1.20 6.08 2.57
C VAL A 46 1.74 7.42 3.06
N VAL A 47 1.89 7.61 4.37
CA VAL A 47 2.41 8.85 4.95
C VAL A 47 3.82 9.14 4.46
N SER A 48 4.69 8.13 4.39
CA SER A 48 6.06 8.30 3.86
C SER A 48 6.06 8.83 2.43
N ILE A 49 5.15 8.37 1.58
CA ILE A 49 5.06 8.85 0.20
C ILE A 49 4.48 10.27 0.17
N LEU A 50 3.42 10.56 0.93
CA LEU A 50 2.83 11.90 0.99
C LEU A 50 3.86 12.96 1.43
N LEU A 51 4.64 12.66 2.47
CA LEU A 51 5.69 13.55 2.96
C LEU A 51 6.80 13.78 1.92
N ALA A 52 7.08 12.82 1.04
CA ALA A 52 8.05 12.99 -0.03
C ALA A 52 7.57 13.89 -1.19
N HIS A 53 6.28 14.23 -1.22
CA HIS A 53 5.66 15.08 -2.25
C HIS A 53 5.20 16.46 -1.71
N LEU A 54 5.58 16.79 -0.48
CA LEU A 54 5.40 18.12 0.13
C LEU A 54 6.72 18.91 0.08
#